data_AF-A0AAX3KZM4-F1
#
_entry.id   AF-A0AAX3KZM4-F1
#
_cell.length_a   1.000
_cell.length_b   1.000
_cell.length_c   1.000
_cell.angle_alpha   90.00
_cell.angle_beta   90.00
_cell.angle_gamma   90.00
#
_symmetry.space_group_name_H-M   'P 1'
#
loop_
_entity.id
_entity.type
_entity.pdbx_description
1 polymer ?
#
loop_
_entity_poly.entity_id
_entity_poly.type
_entity_poly.pdbx_seq_one_letter_code
_entity_poly.pdbx_strand_id
1 'polypeptide(L)'
;MPYEHIEIGEEADKSHWPAGVSAITIGQMDMIGVDREGSLYWDGKPIEVKKRLSLTVGERVFAVLVGGVTSVSAVVQALGAGCQAHFLWMSWLCPGQ
;
A
#
# COMPACT_ATOMS: atom_id res chain seq x y z
N MET A 1 -36.43 -35.88 21.96
CA MET A 1 -35.75 -35.32 20.77
C MET A 1 -34.26 -35.30 21.09
N PRO A 2 -33.41 -36.05 20.37
CA PRO A 2 -31.97 -36.01 20.62
C PRO A 2 -31.41 -34.73 20.00
N TYR A 3 -30.65 -33.96 20.79
CA TYR A 3 -29.97 -32.76 20.28
C TYR A 3 -28.67 -33.20 19.61
N GLU A 4 -28.52 -32.83 18.33
CA GLU A 4 -27.30 -33.02 17.55
C GLU A 4 -26.09 -32.39 18.26
N HIS A 5 -25.01 -33.15 18.32
CA HIS A 5 -23.71 -32.68 18.75
C HIS A 5 -23.19 -31.68 17.71
N ILE A 6 -23.24 -30.39 18.05
CA ILE A 6 -22.54 -29.36 17.28
C ILE A 6 -21.04 -29.59 17.53
N GLU A 7 -20.32 -30.05 16.51
CA GLU A 7 -18.86 -30.18 16.57
C GLU A 7 -18.26 -28.79 16.80
N ILE A 8 -17.82 -28.55 18.02
CA ILE A 8 -17.18 -27.31 18.44
C ILE A 8 -15.86 -27.24 17.66
N GLY A 9 -15.83 -26.33 16.69
CA GLY A 9 -14.68 -26.12 15.83
C GLY A 9 -13.37 -25.97 16.61
N GLU A 10 -12.30 -26.42 15.98
CA GLU A 10 -10.91 -26.37 16.43
C GLU A 10 -10.65 -25.22 17.41
N GLU A 11 -10.32 -25.56 18.66
CA GLU A 11 -10.07 -24.59 19.73
C GLU A 11 -8.94 -23.66 19.28
N ALA A 12 -9.21 -22.36 19.17
CA ALA A 12 -8.23 -21.41 18.66
C ALA A 12 -6.91 -21.50 19.46
N ASP A 13 -5.80 -21.76 18.78
CA ASP A 13 -4.48 -21.77 19.39
C ASP A 13 -4.15 -20.35 19.92
N LYS A 14 -4.13 -20.21 21.24
CA LYS A 14 -3.86 -18.95 21.95
C LYS A 14 -2.38 -18.80 22.32
N SER A 15 -1.54 -19.79 22.04
CA SER A 15 -0.14 -19.82 22.49
C SER A 15 0.72 -18.69 21.91
N HIS A 16 0.34 -18.18 20.73
CA HIS A 16 1.05 -17.13 20.01
C HIS A 16 0.40 -15.75 20.14
N TRP A 17 -0.59 -15.59 21.02
CA TRP A 17 -1.31 -14.33 21.15
C TRP A 17 -0.47 -13.26 21.88
N PRO A 18 -0.54 -11.98 21.46
CA PRO A 18 0.14 -10.90 22.17
C PRO A 18 -0.40 -10.73 23.58
N ALA A 19 0.45 -10.26 24.50
CA ALA A 19 0.03 -9.94 25.85
C ALA A 19 -1.16 -8.94 25.85
N GLY A 20 -2.24 -9.28 26.55
CA GLY A 20 -3.45 -8.47 26.63
C GLY A 20 -4.53 -8.78 25.58
N VAL A 21 -4.30 -9.71 24.65
CA VAL A 21 -5.32 -10.18 23.72
C VAL A 21 -6.11 -11.34 24.34
N SER A 22 -7.45 -11.30 24.23
CA SER A 22 -8.35 -12.31 24.79
C SER A 22 -9.46 -12.63 23.80
N ALA A 23 -10.00 -13.85 23.90
CA ALA A 23 -10.97 -14.34 22.93
C ALA A 23 -12.27 -13.56 23.11
N ILE A 24 -12.92 -13.25 22.00
CA ILE A 24 -14.20 -12.54 22.03
C ILE A 24 -15.24 -13.47 22.66
N THR A 25 -15.78 -13.08 23.81
CA THR A 25 -16.89 -13.78 24.47
C THR A 25 -18.23 -13.36 23.87
N ILE A 26 -19.29 -14.17 24.06
CA ILE A 26 -20.63 -13.89 23.52
C ILE A 26 -21.14 -12.49 23.93
N GLY A 27 -20.84 -12.01 25.15
CA GLY A 27 -21.21 -10.66 25.59
C GLY A 27 -20.41 -9.53 24.93
N GLN A 28 -19.20 -9.83 24.42
CA GLN A 28 -18.36 -8.87 23.71
C GLN A 28 -18.65 -8.84 22.20
N MET A 29 -19.41 -9.80 21.68
CA MET A 29 -19.84 -9.79 20.27
C MET A 29 -20.74 -8.60 19.96
N ASP A 30 -21.49 -8.08 20.93
CA ASP A 30 -22.34 -6.89 20.75
C ASP A 30 -21.52 -5.60 20.55
N MET A 31 -20.23 -5.64 20.92
CA MET A 31 -19.31 -4.51 20.73
C MET A 31 -18.76 -4.45 19.30
N ILE A 32 -19.01 -5.47 18.45
CA ILE A 32 -18.57 -5.48 17.06
C ILE A 32 -19.67 -4.95 16.15
N GLY A 33 -19.37 -3.91 15.39
CA GLY A 33 -20.28 -3.30 14.43
C GLY A 33 -19.69 -3.29 13.04
N VAL A 34 -20.55 -3.40 12.01
CA VAL A 34 -20.16 -3.18 10.62
C VAL A 34 -20.98 -2.00 10.10
N ASP A 35 -20.29 -1.02 9.53
CA ASP A 35 -20.93 0.13 8.90
C ASP A 35 -21.38 -0.20 7.46
N ARG A 36 -22.19 0.66 6.85
CA ARG A 36 -22.73 0.47 5.49
C ARG A 36 -21.65 0.34 4.42
N GLU A 37 -20.48 0.93 4.64
CA GLU A 37 -19.33 0.77 3.75
C GLU A 37 -18.48 -0.49 4.02
N GLY A 38 -18.88 -1.34 4.97
CA GLY A 38 -18.16 -2.57 5.32
C GLY A 38 -16.97 -2.35 6.27
N SER A 39 -16.83 -1.16 6.85
CA SER A 39 -15.82 -0.87 7.87
C SER A 39 -16.18 -1.55 9.20
N LEU A 40 -15.20 -2.21 9.81
CA LEU A 40 -15.37 -2.90 11.10
C LEU A 40 -15.12 -1.92 12.26
N TYR A 41 -16.07 -1.86 13.19
CA TYR A 41 -16.01 -1.05 14.39
C TYR A 41 -15.96 -1.95 15.62
N TRP A 42 -15.17 -1.53 16.61
CA TRP A 42 -15.12 -2.10 17.94
C TRP A 42 -15.49 -1.04 18.96
N ASP A 43 -16.56 -1.26 19.71
CA ASP A 43 -17.05 -0.34 20.75
C ASP A 43 -17.27 1.09 20.19
N GLY A 44 -17.83 1.18 18.98
CA GLY A 44 -18.03 2.44 18.26
C GLY A 44 -16.74 3.10 17.74
N LYS A 45 -15.56 2.49 17.92
CA LYS A 45 -14.29 2.98 17.37
C LYS A 45 -13.93 2.20 16.10
N PRO A 46 -13.51 2.88 15.02
CA PRO A 46 -13.12 2.20 13.80
C PRO A 46 -11.88 1.33 14.05
N ILE A 47 -11.94 0.05 13.68
CA ILE A 47 -10.77 -0.82 13.66
C ILE A 47 -9.97 -0.51 12.39
N GLU A 48 -9.09 0.48 12.48
CA GLU A 48 -8.12 0.74 11.42
C GLU A 48 -7.06 -0.35 11.43
N VAL A 49 -7.13 -1.28 10.47
CA VAL A 49 -6.00 -2.15 10.16
C VAL A 49 -4.90 -1.28 9.54
N LYS A 50 -4.10 -0.64 10.38
CA LYS A 50 -2.94 0.15 9.96
C LYS A 50 -1.91 -0.81 9.37
N LYS A 51 -2.03 -1.09 8.07
CA LYS A 51 -0.90 -1.57 7.26
C LYS A 51 0.08 -0.43 7.17
N ARG A 52 0.95 -0.30 8.17
CA ARG A 52 2.12 0.57 8.05
C ARG A 52 2.90 0.05 6.85
N LEU A 53 2.92 0.81 5.76
CA LEU A 53 3.89 0.66 4.68
C LEU A 53 5.26 0.96 5.28
N SER A 54 5.82 0.03 6.04
CA SER A 54 7.22 0.06 6.41
C SER A 54 7.98 -0.33 5.15
N LEU A 55 8.23 0.65 4.28
CA LEU A 55 9.24 0.45 3.25
C LEU A 55 10.51 0.02 3.99
N THR A 56 11.00 -1.16 3.66
CA THR A 56 12.28 -1.61 4.16
C THR A 56 13.32 -0.54 3.79
N VAL A 57 14.34 -0.32 4.64
CA VAL A 57 15.32 0.76 4.40
C VAL A 57 15.91 0.67 2.99
N GLY A 58 16.05 -0.55 2.45
CA GLY A 58 16.44 -0.81 1.06
C GLY A 58 15.46 -0.29 0.00
N GLU A 59 14.15 -0.51 0.16
CA GLU A 59 13.13 0.00 -0.77
C GLU A 59 13.12 1.53 -0.82
N ARG A 60 13.32 2.19 0.32
CA ARG A 60 13.40 3.65 0.38
C ARG A 60 14.62 4.19 -0.37
N VAL A 61 15.78 3.57 -0.19
CA VAL A 61 17.02 3.95 -0.90
C VAL A 61 16.85 3.73 -2.40
N PHE A 62 16.28 2.60 -2.80
CA PHE A 62 16.02 2.30 -4.22
C PHE A 62 15.05 3.31 -4.85
N ALA A 63 13.97 3.66 -4.18
CA ALA A 63 13.00 4.65 -4.65
C ALA A 63 13.64 6.03 -4.87
N VAL A 64 14.51 6.47 -3.95
CA VAL A 64 15.23 7.73 -4.07
C VAL A 64 16.23 7.70 -5.23
N LEU A 65 16.96 6.58 -5.41
CA LEU A 65 17.92 6.44 -6.51
C LEU A 65 17.23 6.47 -7.87
N VAL A 66 16.19 5.65 -8.07
CA VAL A 66 15.47 5.59 -9.35
C VAL A 66 14.74 6.90 -9.62
N GLY A 67 14.05 7.46 -8.62
CA GLY A 67 13.37 8.75 -8.76
C GLY A 67 14.34 9.89 -9.07
N GLY A 68 15.50 9.93 -8.41
CA GLY A 68 16.54 10.92 -8.66
C GLY A 68 17.11 10.81 -10.06
N VAL A 69 17.58 9.62 -10.47
CA VAL A 69 18.21 9.42 -11.79
C VAL A 69 17.24 9.71 -12.93
N THR A 70 15.98 9.26 -12.82
CA THR A 70 14.97 9.49 -13.87
C THR A 70 14.65 10.98 -14.04
N SER A 71 14.55 11.73 -12.94
CA SER A 71 14.27 13.18 -12.99
C SER A 71 15.38 13.96 -13.69
N VAL A 72 16.65 13.67 -13.39
CA VAL A 72 17.81 14.33 -14.03
C VAL A 72 17.92 13.93 -15.50
N SER A 73 17.72 12.64 -15.80
CA SER A 73 17.78 12.12 -17.17
C SER A 73 16.70 12.72 -18.06
N ALA A 74 15.51 13.01 -17.52
CA ALA A 74 14.43 13.65 -18.26
C ALA A 74 14.80 15.09 -18.69
N VAL A 75 15.44 15.86 -17.80
CA VAL A 75 15.88 17.24 -18.10
C VAL A 75 16.96 17.25 -19.18
N VAL A 76 17.96 16.39 -19.07
CA VAL A 76 19.05 16.30 -20.05
C VAL A 76 18.51 15.92 -21.44
N GLN A 77 17.60 14.95 -21.50
CA GLN A 77 16.98 14.54 -22.77
C GLN A 77 16.13 15.64 -23.39
N ALA A 78 15.38 16.41 -22.59
CA ALA A 78 14.59 17.52 -23.09
C ALA A 78 15.47 18.62 -23.74
N LEU A 79 16.59 18.95 -23.11
CA LEU A 79 17.55 19.93 -23.66
C LEU A 79 18.25 19.41 -24.91
N GLY A 80 18.67 18.14 -24.90
CA GLY A 80 19.30 17.50 -26.07
C GLY A 80 18.37 17.42 -27.27
N ALA A 81 17.11 16.99 -27.06
CA ALA A 81 16.10 16.94 -28.10
C ALA A 81 15.77 18.33 -28.65
N GLY A 82 15.72 19.37 -27.80
CA GLY A 82 15.55 20.75 -28.23
C GLY A 82 16.69 21.23 -29.13
N CYS A 83 17.94 20.94 -28.77
CA CYS A 83 19.11 21.30 -29.59
C CYS A 83 19.12 20.56 -30.93
N GLN A 84 18.81 19.26 -30.94
CA GLN A 84 18.72 18.46 -32.16
C GLN A 84 17.60 18.95 -33.08
N ALA A 85 16.43 19.27 -32.53
CA ALA A 85 15.33 19.85 -33.28
C ALA A 85 15.71 21.20 -33.90
N HIS A 86 16.44 22.04 -33.16
CA HIS A 86 16.90 23.32 -33.68
C HIS A 86 17.89 23.16 -34.84
N PHE A 87 18.88 22.26 -34.71
CA PHE A 87 19.85 22.01 -35.75
C PHE A 87 19.19 21.48 -37.04
N LEU A 88 18.25 20.53 -36.90
CA LEU A 88 17.49 20.01 -38.02
C LEU A 88 16.66 21.11 -38.70
N TRP A 89 16.03 21.99 -37.93
CA TRP A 89 15.29 23.14 -38.46
C TRP A 89 16.20 24.10 -39.25
N MET A 90 17.39 24.41 -38.73
CA MET A 90 18.37 25.25 -39.44
C MET A 90 18.88 24.58 -40.73
N SER A 91 19.13 23.26 -40.70
CA SER A 91 19.61 22.53 -41.88
C SER A 91 18.58 22.52 -43.02
N TRP A 92 17.28 22.48 -42.69
CA TRP A 92 16.22 22.58 -43.69
C TRP A 92 16.11 23.98 -44.30
N LEU A 93 16.32 25.04 -43.51
CA LEU A 93 16.28 26.42 -44.00
C LEU A 93 17.49 26.79 -44.87
N CYS A 94 18.64 26.15 -44.65
CA CYS A 94 19.85 26.39 -45.42
C CYS A 94 20.41 25.08 -46.01
N PRO A 95 19.80 24.57 -47.10
CA PRO A 95 20.35 23.42 -47.80
C PRO A 95 21.56 23.86 -48.65
N GLY A 96 22.78 23.76 -48.09
CA GLY A 96 24.02 23.82 -48.88
C GLY A 96 25.10 24.83 -48.45
N GLN A 97 25.49 24.85 -47.17
CA GLN A 97 26.88 25.19 -46.82
C GLN A 97 27.73 23.92 -46.71
#